data_AF-S3VCJ4-F1
#
_entry.id   AF-S3VCJ4-F1
#
_cell.length_a   1.000
_cell.length_b   1.000
_cell.length_c   1.000
_cell.angle_alpha   90.00
_cell.angle_beta   90.00
_cell.angle_gamma   90.00
#
_symmetry.space_group_name_H-M   'P 1'
#
loop_
_entity.id
_entity.type
_entity.pdbx_description
1 polymer ?
#
loop_
_entity_poly.entity_id
_entity_poly.type
_entity_poly.pdbx_seq_one_letter_code
_entity_poly.pdbx_strand_id
1 'polypeptide(L)'
;MILSAKLLRPAGSSSKPNSLLIRLNSPPGGTNLQRRPLVLGLALDRSWSMKGDKLEAVIQASSSLVNWLTRRDYLTAVAYAEDIQVIQPIVPLAEKNSVIHRLGTIQVGTSTNLSGGWLHVLRSLELFPETDVYKRAILLTDGNPTLGIKDPLQLIDIAANAYKKGITTTVIGFGNDFNEILLKEIAEAGGGNFYFIETPEETGDIFFREFGDIGSLYAQSIEAKVHFPKGVDFLDVVSEVAYYTEPDPEESGRAKTLVLEVGDMRADDVKSIVIHFRPSGKGQPESINVEASFYDLSDGMKLEQKQNELELNWLPNDVKEDADVIVETLIARSGKGLKKAGVLLKEGYSEEAVSLLNDLLKDINEKEELAPDVLQSLGFRITALKVRILENSPTASKHLVASASELKYGGALDFPIDDGVEYHDEIFSYRTTEDIDLYKCPDIKNAIQEKMKEGFRYVVFNLARSSYIDSSAIGMLIQVAGWLRKRGGELIVCNLRDSVKKVFSITRLESHIRSVETEEDAFYLLQTWIQEKRI
;
A
#
# COMPACT_ATOMS: atom_id res chain seq x y z
N MET A 1 7.08 5.99 18.47
CA MET A 1 6.63 6.85 17.36
C MET A 1 7.61 7.98 17.18
N ILE A 2 7.92 8.33 15.94
CA ILE A 2 8.69 9.52 15.60
C ILE A 2 7.71 10.56 15.05
N LEU A 3 7.63 11.70 15.72
CA LEU A 3 6.91 12.88 15.24
C LEU A 3 7.93 13.82 14.59
N SER A 4 7.69 14.16 13.33
CA SER A 4 8.44 15.20 12.62
C SER A 4 7.47 16.21 12.03
N ALA A 5 7.89 17.47 11.98
CA ALA A 5 7.12 18.52 11.35
C ALA A 5 8.03 19.39 10.47
N LYS A 6 7.49 19.95 9.39
CA LYS A 6 8.22 20.81 8.44
C LYS A 6 7.33 21.92 7.92
N LEU A 7 7.91 23.08 7.68
CA LEU A 7 7.24 24.21 7.04
C LEU A 7 7.59 24.24 5.55
N LEU A 8 6.60 24.57 4.70
CA LEU A 8 6.84 24.81 3.27
C LEU A 8 7.87 25.92 3.08
N ARG A 9 7.78 26.97 3.88
CA ARG A 9 8.79 28.02 3.98
C ARG A 9 9.12 28.22 5.45
N PRO A 10 10.40 28.28 5.85
CA PRO A 10 10.74 28.59 7.25
C PRO A 10 10.34 30.03 7.62
N ALA A 11 10.03 30.87 6.62
CA ALA A 11 9.63 32.24 6.83
C ALA A 11 8.12 32.43 6.99
N GLY A 12 7.75 33.17 8.03
CA GLY A 12 6.42 33.75 8.22
C GLY A 12 6.20 35.00 7.38
N SER A 13 6.49 34.99 6.07
CA SER A 13 6.31 36.20 5.23
C SER A 13 4.92 36.81 5.43
N SER A 14 4.88 38.11 5.76
CA SER A 14 3.74 38.77 6.42
C SER A 14 2.42 38.81 5.65
N SER A 15 2.36 38.26 4.44
CA SER A 15 1.17 38.26 3.58
C SER A 15 0.85 36.95 2.85
N LYS A 16 1.72 35.92 2.89
CA LYS A 16 1.52 34.67 2.13
C LYS A 16 1.09 33.51 3.04
N PRO A 17 0.08 32.71 2.65
CA PRO A 17 -0.19 31.42 3.28
C PRO A 17 1.03 30.51 3.23
N ASN A 18 1.15 29.67 4.26
CA ASN A 18 2.22 28.70 4.42
C ASN A 18 1.62 27.34 4.78
N SER A 19 2.36 26.27 4.50
CA SER A 19 1.93 24.90 4.78
C SER A 19 2.81 24.28 5.86
N LEU A 20 2.18 23.53 6.75
CA LEU A 20 2.82 22.71 7.78
C LEU A 20 2.56 21.24 7.44
N LEU A 21 3.62 20.48 7.21
CA LEU A 21 3.60 19.02 7.10
C LEU A 21 3.91 18.43 8.47
N ILE A 22 3.04 17.56 8.97
CA ILE A 22 3.26 16.74 10.17
C ILE A 22 3.35 15.30 9.70
N ARG A 23 4.43 14.60 10.05
CA ARG A 23 4.64 13.19 9.74
C ARG A 23 4.84 12.39 11.01
N LEU A 24 3.97 11.40 11.19
CA LEU A 24 4.01 10.42 12.28
C LEU A 24 4.48 9.09 11.70
N ASN A 25 5.65 8.64 12.14
CA ASN A 25 6.22 7.36 11.74
C ASN A 25 6.20 6.42 12.94
N SER A 26 5.61 5.24 12.76
CA SER A 26 5.73 4.17 13.74
C SER A 26 7.04 3.44 13.47
N PRO A 27 7.68 2.87 14.52
CA PRO A 27 8.87 2.07 14.30
C PRO A 27 8.52 0.80 13.48
N PRO A 28 9.46 0.30 12.64
CA PRO A 28 9.28 -0.96 11.94
C PRO A 28 9.06 -2.09 12.94
N GLY A 29 8.09 -2.97 12.64
CA GLY A 29 7.64 -4.06 13.51
C GLY A 29 8.67 -5.17 13.70
N GLY A 30 9.74 -4.91 14.43
CA GLY A 30 10.74 -5.90 14.84
C GLY A 30 10.61 -6.24 16.31
N THR A 31 10.31 -7.52 16.62
CA THR A 31 10.44 -8.17 17.95
C THR A 31 9.28 -8.08 18.97
N ASN A 32 8.01 -8.25 18.56
CA ASN A 32 6.97 -8.56 19.56
C ASN A 32 6.79 -10.09 19.75
N LEU A 33 7.31 -10.64 20.86
CA LEU A 33 7.11 -12.03 21.28
C LEU A 33 5.62 -12.38 21.54
N GLN A 34 4.73 -11.39 21.57
CA GLN A 34 3.29 -11.47 21.83
C GLN A 34 2.39 -11.29 20.58
N ARG A 35 2.83 -11.67 19.37
CA ARG A 35 1.89 -11.72 18.22
C ARG A 35 0.77 -12.74 18.50
N ARG A 36 -0.48 -12.26 18.63
CA ARG A 36 -1.67 -13.11 18.70
C ARG A 36 -1.79 -13.95 17.41
N PRO A 37 -2.07 -15.26 17.51
CA PRO A 37 -2.29 -16.11 16.35
C PRO A 37 -3.35 -15.56 15.41
N LEU A 38 -3.12 -15.69 14.11
CA LEU A 38 -4.12 -15.42 13.09
C LEU A 38 -4.87 -16.72 12.77
N VAL A 39 -6.19 -16.63 12.75
CA VAL A 39 -7.09 -17.69 12.31
C VAL A 39 -7.73 -17.21 11.01
N LEU A 40 -7.24 -17.75 9.90
CA LEU A 40 -7.54 -17.28 8.56
C LEU A 40 -8.47 -18.25 7.83
N GLY A 41 -9.45 -17.69 7.13
CA GLY A 41 -10.36 -18.45 6.30
C GLY A 41 -10.39 -17.93 4.87
N LEU A 42 -10.12 -18.80 3.90
CA LEU A 42 -10.15 -18.48 2.47
C LEU A 42 -11.41 -19.02 1.82
N ALA A 43 -12.21 -18.13 1.24
CA ALA A 43 -13.31 -18.47 0.35
C ALA A 43 -12.86 -18.16 -1.08
N LEU A 44 -12.59 -19.21 -1.86
CA LEU A 44 -12.01 -19.15 -3.19
C LEU A 44 -13.09 -19.40 -4.25
N ASP A 45 -13.42 -18.38 -5.03
CA ASP A 45 -14.29 -18.54 -6.18
C ASP A 45 -13.58 -19.38 -7.26
N ARG A 46 -14.22 -20.47 -7.67
CA ARG A 46 -13.78 -21.31 -8.78
C ARG A 46 -14.84 -21.40 -9.88
N SER A 47 -15.77 -20.47 -9.95
CA SER A 47 -16.81 -20.43 -10.98
C SER A 47 -16.24 -20.31 -12.40
N TRP A 48 -17.07 -20.52 -13.42
CA TRP A 48 -16.61 -20.52 -14.82
C TRP A 48 -15.95 -19.19 -15.24
N SER A 49 -16.41 -18.08 -14.68
CA SER A 49 -15.87 -16.74 -14.95
C SER A 49 -14.47 -16.52 -14.36
N MET A 50 -14.02 -17.40 -13.47
CA MET A 50 -12.66 -17.47 -12.94
C MET A 50 -11.70 -18.28 -13.82
N LYS A 51 -12.15 -18.87 -14.93
CA LYS A 51 -11.31 -19.72 -15.80
C LYS A 51 -10.06 -18.97 -16.32
N GLY A 52 -8.95 -19.70 -16.44
CA GLY A 52 -7.70 -19.18 -16.99
C GLY A 52 -6.92 -18.38 -15.94
N ASP A 53 -6.37 -17.25 -16.36
CA ASP A 53 -5.44 -16.43 -15.57
C ASP A 53 -6.01 -16.00 -14.21
N LYS A 54 -7.34 -15.82 -14.08
CA LYS A 54 -7.97 -15.46 -12.80
C LYS A 54 -7.87 -16.57 -11.75
N LEU A 55 -8.15 -17.82 -12.11
CA LEU A 55 -8.03 -18.96 -11.19
C LEU A 55 -6.57 -19.23 -10.87
N GLU A 56 -5.67 -19.08 -11.85
CA GLU A 56 -4.23 -19.18 -11.60
C GLU A 56 -3.77 -18.10 -10.62
N ALA A 57 -4.23 -16.86 -10.77
CA ALA A 57 -3.98 -15.78 -9.83
C ALA A 57 -4.52 -16.09 -8.43
N VAL A 58 -5.75 -16.63 -8.31
CA VAL A 58 -6.33 -17.04 -7.01
C VAL A 58 -5.53 -18.16 -6.34
N ILE A 59 -5.02 -19.12 -7.10
CA ILE A 59 -4.20 -20.21 -6.57
C ILE A 59 -2.82 -19.68 -6.14
N GLN A 60 -2.20 -18.84 -6.96
CA GLN A 60 -0.91 -18.22 -6.65
C GLN A 60 -1.02 -17.30 -5.43
N ALA A 61 -2.04 -16.44 -5.38
CA ALA A 61 -2.48 -15.63 -4.25
C ALA A 61 -2.52 -16.42 -2.95
N SER A 62 -3.34 -17.47 -2.96
CA SER A 62 -3.57 -18.31 -1.79
C SER A 62 -2.29 -19.04 -1.37
N SER A 63 -1.45 -19.44 -2.33
CA SER A 63 -0.18 -20.12 -2.06
C SER A 63 0.86 -19.18 -1.44
N SER A 64 0.96 -17.95 -1.94
CA SER A 64 1.81 -16.90 -1.36
C SER A 64 1.39 -16.56 0.06
N LEU A 65 0.09 -16.46 0.30
CA LEU A 65 -0.46 -16.23 1.64
C LEU A 65 -0.15 -17.39 2.61
N VAL A 66 -0.29 -18.64 2.17
CA VAL A 66 0.12 -19.82 2.96
C VAL A 66 1.61 -19.75 3.33
N ASN A 67 2.46 -19.28 2.41
CA ASN A 67 3.88 -19.12 2.69
C ASN A 67 4.16 -18.01 3.71
N TRP A 68 3.33 -16.96 3.74
CA TRP A 68 3.46 -15.85 4.67
C TRP A 68 3.06 -16.21 6.11
N LEU A 69 2.00 -17.02 6.29
CA LEU A 69 1.52 -17.45 7.60
C LEU A 69 2.58 -18.20 8.42
N THR A 70 2.58 -18.05 9.74
CA THR A 70 3.54 -18.75 10.62
C THR A 70 2.97 -20.09 11.11
N ARG A 71 3.81 -20.94 11.72
CA ARG A 71 3.37 -22.21 12.35
C ARG A 71 2.42 -22.03 13.53
N ARG A 72 2.29 -20.78 14.05
CA ARG A 72 1.34 -20.42 15.10
C ARG A 72 -0.03 -20.03 14.54
N ASP A 73 -0.13 -19.82 13.24
CA ASP A 73 -1.36 -19.40 12.58
C ASP A 73 -2.19 -20.62 12.14
N TYR A 74 -3.50 -20.42 12.02
CA TYR A 74 -4.48 -21.42 11.62
C TYR A 74 -5.07 -21.02 10.27
N LEU A 75 -5.31 -22.01 9.41
CA LEU A 75 -5.86 -21.78 8.08
C LEU A 75 -6.99 -22.77 7.80
N THR A 76 -8.10 -22.25 7.29
CA THR A 76 -9.12 -23.01 6.56
C THR A 76 -9.22 -22.47 5.14
N ALA A 77 -9.38 -23.34 4.16
CA ALA A 77 -9.54 -22.95 2.76
C ALA A 77 -10.66 -23.75 2.10
N VAL A 78 -11.55 -23.03 1.44
CA VAL A 78 -12.75 -23.54 0.80
C VAL A 78 -12.82 -23.00 -0.62
N ALA A 79 -12.97 -23.88 -1.60
CA ALA A 79 -13.22 -23.49 -2.98
C ALA A 79 -14.69 -23.70 -3.32
N TYR A 80 -15.35 -22.70 -3.89
CA TYR A 80 -16.79 -22.71 -4.12
C TYR A 80 -17.16 -22.41 -5.58
N ALA A 81 -18.16 -23.15 -6.06
CA ALA A 81 -18.87 -22.87 -7.31
C ALA A 81 -20.36 -23.16 -7.09
N GLU A 82 -20.94 -24.20 -7.69
CA GLU A 82 -22.27 -24.73 -7.32
C GLU A 82 -22.24 -25.49 -5.99
N ASP A 83 -21.13 -26.21 -5.76
CA ASP A 83 -20.81 -26.97 -4.57
C ASP A 83 -19.60 -26.37 -3.83
N ILE A 84 -19.42 -26.81 -2.57
CA ILE A 84 -18.40 -26.32 -1.65
C ILE A 84 -17.37 -27.43 -1.44
N GLN A 85 -16.12 -27.18 -1.82
CA GLN A 85 -15.00 -28.09 -1.63
C GLN A 85 -14.09 -27.59 -0.52
N VAL A 86 -13.93 -28.36 0.55
CA VAL A 86 -12.97 -28.06 1.63
C VAL A 86 -11.57 -28.49 1.18
N ILE A 87 -10.71 -27.51 0.89
CA ILE A 87 -9.31 -27.73 0.49
C ILE A 87 -8.43 -27.95 1.72
N GLN A 88 -8.74 -27.23 2.80
CA GLN A 88 -8.02 -27.30 4.05
C GLN A 88 -9.00 -27.09 5.21
N PRO A 89 -9.19 -28.07 6.11
CA PRO A 89 -9.91 -27.82 7.36
C PRO A 89 -9.08 -26.91 8.29
N ILE A 90 -9.73 -26.21 9.21
CA ILE A 90 -9.08 -25.32 10.17
C ILE A 90 -8.10 -26.09 11.08
N VAL A 91 -6.80 -26.00 10.80
CA VAL A 91 -5.74 -26.65 11.58
C VAL A 91 -4.50 -25.75 11.67
N PRO A 92 -3.62 -25.95 12.67
CA PRO A 92 -2.33 -25.27 12.72
C PRO A 92 -1.55 -25.50 11.43
N LEU A 93 -0.92 -24.44 10.92
CA LEU A 93 -0.19 -24.49 9.65
C LEU A 93 1.21 -25.13 9.80
N ALA A 94 1.25 -26.43 10.08
CA ALA A 94 2.48 -27.20 10.23
C ALA A 94 3.11 -27.58 8.87
N GLU A 95 2.29 -27.97 7.89
CA GLU A 95 2.72 -28.55 6.60
C GLU A 95 2.27 -27.70 5.41
N LYS A 96 2.88 -26.51 5.26
CA LYS A 96 2.55 -25.53 4.20
C LYS A 96 2.55 -26.12 2.79
N ASN A 97 3.56 -26.92 2.46
CA ASN A 97 3.71 -27.54 1.13
C ASN A 97 2.52 -28.43 0.77
N SER A 98 1.95 -29.11 1.77
CA SER A 98 0.78 -29.96 1.59
C SER A 98 -0.47 -29.14 1.26
N VAL A 99 -0.62 -27.97 1.90
CA VAL A 99 -1.73 -27.03 1.63
C VAL A 99 -1.60 -26.45 0.23
N ILE A 100 -0.40 -25.99 -0.15
CA ILE A 100 -0.12 -25.42 -1.48
C ILE A 100 -0.41 -26.46 -2.57
N HIS A 101 -0.01 -27.72 -2.37
CA HIS A 101 -0.32 -28.78 -3.32
C HIS A 101 -1.84 -28.98 -3.48
N ARG A 102 -2.61 -28.98 -2.37
CA ARG A 102 -4.07 -29.08 -2.43
C ARG A 102 -4.72 -27.87 -3.14
N LEU A 103 -4.25 -26.65 -2.89
CA LEU A 103 -4.70 -25.47 -3.62
C LEU A 103 -4.50 -25.60 -5.13
N GLY A 104 -3.38 -26.18 -5.57
CA GLY A 104 -3.11 -26.46 -6.98
C GLY A 104 -4.01 -27.51 -7.62
N THR A 105 -4.84 -28.22 -6.85
CA THR A 105 -5.82 -29.21 -7.38
C THR A 105 -7.19 -28.62 -7.67
N ILE A 106 -7.42 -27.33 -7.36
CA ILE A 106 -8.70 -26.66 -7.58
C ILE A 106 -9.01 -26.61 -9.08
N GLN A 107 -10.22 -27.05 -9.45
CA GLN A 107 -10.70 -27.05 -10.83
C GLN A 107 -11.88 -26.11 -11.02
N VAL A 108 -12.00 -25.53 -12.21
CA VAL A 108 -13.10 -24.65 -12.58
C VAL A 108 -14.44 -25.38 -12.49
N GLY A 109 -15.39 -24.77 -11.81
CA GLY A 109 -16.80 -25.15 -11.75
C GLY A 109 -17.67 -24.30 -12.68
N THR A 110 -18.98 -24.43 -12.55
CA THR A 110 -19.97 -23.82 -13.48
C THR A 110 -20.54 -22.51 -12.93
N SER A 111 -21.12 -22.56 -11.72
CA SER A 111 -21.91 -21.48 -11.11
C SER A 111 -21.18 -20.83 -9.93
N THR A 112 -21.77 -19.79 -9.33
CA THR A 112 -21.16 -18.96 -8.28
C THR A 112 -22.09 -18.90 -7.07
N ASN A 113 -21.89 -19.81 -6.11
CA ASN A 113 -22.54 -19.79 -4.79
C ASN A 113 -21.64 -19.10 -3.75
N LEU A 114 -21.46 -17.79 -3.94
CA LEU A 114 -20.63 -16.94 -3.08
C LEU A 114 -21.04 -17.06 -1.61
N SER A 115 -22.33 -16.93 -1.33
CA SER A 115 -22.86 -17.01 0.04
C SER A 115 -22.54 -18.35 0.71
N GLY A 116 -22.62 -19.48 -0.02
CA GLY A 116 -22.35 -20.80 0.53
C GLY A 116 -20.88 -20.97 0.92
N GLY A 117 -19.96 -20.66 0.01
CA GLY A 117 -18.52 -20.76 0.28
C GLY A 117 -18.08 -19.83 1.41
N TRP A 118 -18.54 -18.58 1.39
CA TRP A 118 -18.18 -17.59 2.40
C TRP A 118 -18.78 -17.90 3.78
N LEU A 119 -20.06 -18.28 3.86
CA LEU A 119 -20.69 -18.68 5.13
C LEU A 119 -20.01 -19.92 5.74
N HIS A 120 -19.52 -20.85 4.92
CA HIS A 120 -18.76 -22.01 5.42
C HIS A 120 -17.46 -21.58 6.10
N VAL A 121 -16.76 -20.61 5.52
CA VAL A 121 -15.57 -20.00 6.12
C VAL A 121 -15.92 -19.27 7.41
N LEU A 122 -16.93 -18.38 7.39
CA LEU A 122 -17.36 -17.64 8.57
C LEU A 122 -17.75 -18.57 9.73
N ARG A 123 -18.48 -19.65 9.42
CA ARG A 123 -18.83 -20.67 10.43
C ARG A 123 -17.60 -21.36 11.02
N SER A 124 -16.61 -21.67 10.19
CA SER A 124 -15.36 -22.31 10.65
C SER A 124 -14.58 -21.39 11.59
N LEU A 125 -14.54 -20.09 11.29
CA LEU A 125 -13.92 -19.07 12.14
C LEU A 125 -14.72 -18.84 13.43
N GLU A 126 -16.05 -18.79 13.35
CA GLU A 126 -16.94 -18.61 14.50
C GLU A 126 -16.80 -19.75 15.51
N LEU A 127 -16.76 -20.99 15.02
CA LEU A 127 -16.61 -22.20 15.86
C LEU A 127 -15.19 -22.40 16.40
N PHE A 128 -14.21 -21.59 15.99
CA PHE A 128 -12.85 -21.70 16.50
C PHE A 128 -12.80 -21.34 18.00
N PRO A 129 -12.29 -22.25 18.86
CA PRO A 129 -12.51 -22.18 20.31
C PRO A 129 -11.68 -21.13 21.04
N GLU A 130 -10.53 -20.72 20.48
CA GLU A 130 -9.66 -19.74 21.13
C GLU A 130 -10.18 -18.32 20.92
N THR A 131 -10.14 -17.51 21.97
CA THR A 131 -10.62 -16.12 21.98
C THR A 131 -9.49 -15.09 21.88
N ASP A 132 -8.25 -15.48 22.16
CA ASP A 132 -7.06 -14.59 22.10
C ASP A 132 -6.37 -14.66 20.72
N VAL A 133 -7.18 -14.60 19.66
CA VAL A 133 -6.75 -14.77 18.27
C VAL A 133 -7.45 -13.76 17.37
N TYR A 134 -6.81 -13.41 16.26
CA TYR A 134 -7.47 -12.62 15.22
C TYR A 134 -8.18 -13.53 14.23
N LYS A 135 -9.49 -13.35 14.03
CA LYS A 135 -10.27 -14.13 13.07
C LYS A 135 -10.50 -13.31 11.80
N ARG A 136 -10.05 -13.81 10.66
CA ARG A 136 -10.19 -13.11 9.37
C ARG A 136 -10.67 -14.04 8.27
N ALA A 137 -11.65 -13.59 7.52
CA ALA A 137 -12.08 -14.19 6.27
C ALA A 137 -11.52 -13.39 5.09
N ILE A 138 -11.05 -14.07 4.05
CA ILE A 138 -10.75 -13.49 2.75
C ILE A 138 -11.70 -14.10 1.73
N LEU A 139 -12.44 -13.23 1.05
CA LEU A 139 -13.32 -13.59 -0.04
C LEU A 139 -12.64 -13.23 -1.36
N LEU A 140 -12.28 -14.24 -2.16
CA LEU A 140 -11.64 -14.07 -3.46
C LEU A 140 -12.68 -14.39 -4.52
N THR A 141 -13.14 -13.40 -5.30
CA THR A 141 -14.28 -13.56 -6.20
C THR A 141 -14.27 -12.55 -7.34
N ASP A 142 -15.00 -12.84 -8.42
CA ASP A 142 -15.39 -11.86 -9.44
C ASP A 142 -16.86 -11.42 -9.29
N GLY A 143 -17.42 -11.54 -8.08
CA GLY A 143 -18.51 -10.70 -7.56
C GLY A 143 -19.88 -10.85 -8.22
N ASN A 144 -20.15 -11.93 -8.95
CA ASN A 144 -21.45 -12.20 -9.57
C ASN A 144 -22.11 -13.46 -8.99
N PRO A 145 -22.77 -13.40 -7.82
CA PRO A 145 -23.47 -14.55 -7.24
C PRO A 145 -24.62 -15.01 -8.15
N THR A 146 -24.55 -16.25 -8.65
CA THR A 146 -25.59 -16.88 -9.48
C THR A 146 -26.45 -17.88 -8.70
N LEU A 147 -26.00 -18.32 -7.53
CA LEU A 147 -26.69 -19.24 -6.61
C LEU A 147 -26.58 -18.76 -5.16
N GLY A 148 -27.51 -19.22 -4.31
CA GLY A 148 -27.58 -18.81 -2.90
C GLY A 148 -28.15 -17.39 -2.73
N ILE A 149 -27.60 -16.64 -1.77
CA ILE A 149 -28.00 -15.26 -1.50
C ILE A 149 -27.42 -14.35 -2.59
N LYS A 150 -28.32 -13.70 -3.33
CA LYS A 150 -28.00 -12.78 -4.43
C LYS A 150 -28.24 -11.32 -4.07
N ASP A 151 -29.01 -11.09 -3.00
CA ASP A 151 -29.40 -9.76 -2.55
C ASP A 151 -28.19 -9.07 -1.88
N PRO A 152 -27.72 -7.93 -2.43
CA PRO A 152 -26.61 -7.15 -1.87
C PRO A 152 -26.78 -6.85 -0.38
N LEU A 153 -27.97 -6.44 0.05
CA LEU A 153 -28.21 -6.05 1.44
C LEU A 153 -28.02 -7.22 2.41
N GLN A 154 -28.44 -8.42 2.01
CA GLN A 154 -28.25 -9.62 2.82
C GLN A 154 -26.78 -10.04 2.92
N LEU A 155 -25.99 -9.85 1.86
CA LEU A 155 -24.54 -10.13 1.90
C LEU A 155 -23.80 -9.14 2.80
N ILE A 156 -24.19 -7.86 2.75
CA ILE A 156 -23.69 -6.81 3.64
C ILE A 156 -24.05 -7.11 5.10
N ASP A 157 -25.29 -7.54 5.35
CA ASP A 157 -25.73 -7.93 6.69
C ASP A 157 -24.95 -9.14 7.23
N ILE A 158 -24.60 -10.11 6.37
CA ILE A 158 -23.72 -11.23 6.74
C ILE A 158 -22.35 -10.70 7.17
N ALA A 159 -21.77 -9.76 6.42
CA ALA A 159 -20.48 -9.14 6.75
C ALA A 159 -20.54 -8.41 8.10
N ALA A 160 -21.55 -7.56 8.29
CA ALA A 160 -21.77 -6.79 9.51
C ALA A 160 -21.99 -7.69 10.73
N ASN A 161 -22.72 -8.80 10.57
CA ASN A 161 -22.94 -9.77 11.64
C ASN A 161 -21.69 -10.57 11.98
N ALA A 162 -20.87 -10.93 10.99
CA ALA A 162 -19.56 -11.54 11.22
C ALA A 162 -18.62 -10.58 11.96
N TYR A 163 -18.61 -9.30 11.56
CA TYR A 163 -17.81 -8.27 12.20
C TYR A 163 -18.20 -8.05 13.67
N LYS A 164 -19.50 -8.01 13.98
CA LYS A 164 -20.00 -7.98 15.38
C LYS A 164 -19.52 -9.16 16.23
N LYS A 165 -19.19 -10.29 15.60
CA LYS A 165 -18.62 -11.49 16.25
C LYS A 165 -17.09 -11.50 16.28
N GLY A 166 -16.44 -10.40 15.88
CA GLY A 166 -14.99 -10.25 15.85
C GLY A 166 -14.30 -10.92 14.65
N ILE A 167 -15.05 -11.23 13.58
CA ILE A 167 -14.52 -11.82 12.36
C ILE A 167 -14.48 -10.74 11.26
N THR A 168 -13.28 -10.29 10.90
CA THR A 168 -13.13 -9.30 9.82
C THR A 168 -13.17 -9.98 8.45
N THR A 169 -13.81 -9.36 7.46
CA THR A 169 -13.83 -9.87 6.07
C THR A 169 -13.14 -8.92 5.11
N THR A 170 -12.08 -9.38 4.48
CA THR A 170 -11.43 -8.73 3.34
C THR A 170 -11.94 -9.35 2.05
N VAL A 171 -12.15 -8.52 1.03
CA VAL A 171 -12.66 -8.94 -0.27
C VAL A 171 -11.64 -8.60 -1.35
N ILE A 172 -11.32 -9.58 -2.19
CA ILE A 172 -10.38 -9.44 -3.30
C ILE A 172 -11.15 -9.76 -4.60
N GLY A 173 -11.34 -8.71 -5.41
CA GLY A 173 -11.97 -8.76 -6.72
C GLY A 173 -10.97 -9.17 -7.81
N PHE A 174 -11.36 -10.08 -8.70
CA PHE A 174 -10.55 -10.51 -9.85
C PHE A 174 -11.19 -10.17 -11.21
N GLY A 175 -10.43 -9.50 -12.09
CA GLY A 175 -10.83 -9.16 -13.46
C GLY A 175 -11.85 -8.02 -13.58
N ASN A 176 -12.32 -7.69 -14.78
CA ASN A 176 -13.02 -6.42 -15.02
C ASN A 176 -14.55 -6.44 -14.82
N ASP A 177 -15.15 -7.61 -14.59
CA ASP A 177 -16.61 -7.82 -14.73
C ASP A 177 -17.36 -8.08 -13.41
N PHE A 178 -16.83 -7.64 -12.27
CA PHE A 178 -17.44 -7.89 -10.95
C PHE A 178 -18.25 -6.72 -10.39
N ASN A 179 -19.17 -7.02 -9.48
CA ASN A 179 -19.94 -6.00 -8.77
C ASN A 179 -19.11 -5.35 -7.65
N GLU A 180 -18.26 -4.40 -8.03
CA GLU A 180 -17.34 -3.69 -7.12
C GLU A 180 -18.05 -3.00 -5.95
N ILE A 181 -19.24 -2.42 -6.19
CA ILE A 181 -20.02 -1.78 -5.12
C ILE A 181 -20.37 -2.81 -4.05
N LEU A 182 -20.91 -3.96 -4.47
CA LEU A 182 -21.27 -5.04 -3.56
C LEU A 182 -20.04 -5.55 -2.79
N LEU A 183 -18.93 -5.83 -3.49
CA LEU A 183 -17.72 -6.36 -2.86
C LEU A 183 -17.11 -5.36 -1.87
N LYS A 184 -17.14 -4.07 -2.20
CA LYS A 184 -16.69 -2.99 -1.32
C LYS A 184 -17.60 -2.83 -0.11
N GLU A 185 -18.92 -2.82 -0.29
CA GLU A 185 -19.88 -2.72 0.81
C GLU A 185 -19.77 -3.94 1.75
N ILE A 186 -19.51 -5.14 1.22
CA ILE A 186 -19.21 -6.33 2.02
C ILE A 186 -17.92 -6.14 2.82
N ALA A 187 -16.84 -5.65 2.21
CA ALA A 187 -15.57 -5.42 2.91
C ALA A 187 -15.71 -4.37 4.02
N GLU A 188 -16.34 -3.22 3.71
CA GLU A 188 -16.57 -2.13 4.66
C GLU A 188 -17.45 -2.58 5.83
N ALA A 189 -18.58 -3.25 5.55
CA ALA A 189 -19.44 -3.80 6.60
C ALA A 189 -18.77 -4.95 7.38
N GLY A 190 -17.85 -5.67 6.74
CA GLY A 190 -17.03 -6.72 7.34
C GLY A 190 -15.83 -6.21 8.13
N GLY A 191 -15.59 -4.90 8.21
CA GLY A 191 -14.44 -4.32 8.90
C GLY A 191 -13.08 -4.72 8.29
N GLY A 192 -13.06 -5.04 6.99
CA GLY A 192 -11.86 -5.37 6.23
C GLY A 192 -11.69 -4.49 5.00
N ASN A 193 -10.76 -4.87 4.14
CA ASN A 193 -10.38 -4.08 2.97
C ASN A 193 -10.96 -4.67 1.69
N PHE A 194 -11.14 -3.81 0.68
CA PHE A 194 -11.44 -4.24 -0.68
C PHE A 194 -10.19 -4.02 -1.55
N TYR A 195 -9.78 -5.07 -2.27
CA TYR A 195 -8.67 -5.02 -3.23
C TYR A 195 -9.14 -5.49 -4.60
N PHE A 196 -8.50 -4.97 -5.64
CA PHE A 196 -8.74 -5.36 -7.01
C PHE A 196 -7.43 -5.84 -7.64
N ILE A 197 -7.48 -6.99 -8.33
CA ILE A 197 -6.36 -7.59 -9.06
C ILE A 197 -6.70 -7.57 -10.56
N GLU A 198 -5.95 -6.79 -11.33
CA GLU A 198 -6.02 -6.80 -12.80
C GLU A 198 -5.17 -7.93 -13.37
N THR A 199 -4.00 -8.19 -12.78
CA THR A 199 -3.02 -9.17 -13.27
C THR A 199 -2.47 -10.08 -12.16
N PRO A 200 -2.15 -11.37 -12.43
CA PRO A 200 -1.59 -12.28 -11.43
C PRO A 200 -0.34 -11.73 -10.71
N GLU A 201 0.43 -10.87 -11.36
CA GLU A 201 1.67 -10.27 -10.85
C GLU A 201 1.41 -9.27 -9.68
N GLU A 202 0.27 -8.58 -9.67
CA GLU A 202 -0.14 -7.61 -8.60
C GLU A 202 -0.53 -8.29 -7.29
N THR A 203 -0.77 -9.59 -7.35
CA THR A 203 -1.23 -10.41 -6.25
C THR A 203 -0.28 -10.33 -5.05
N GLY A 204 1.03 -10.44 -5.30
CA GLY A 204 2.06 -10.42 -4.25
C GLY A 204 2.02 -9.14 -3.41
N ASP A 205 1.86 -7.99 -4.07
CA ASP A 205 1.83 -6.67 -3.43
C ASP A 205 0.53 -6.42 -2.68
N ILE A 206 -0.59 -7.00 -3.12
CA ILE A 206 -1.87 -6.92 -2.39
C ILE A 206 -1.83 -7.76 -1.12
N PHE A 207 -1.26 -8.97 -1.18
CA PHE A 207 -1.03 -9.74 0.05
C PHE A 207 0.03 -9.09 0.94
N PHE A 208 1.03 -8.42 0.39
CA PHE A 208 1.94 -7.62 1.21
C PHE A 208 1.22 -6.41 1.87
N ARG A 209 0.32 -5.72 1.18
CA ARG A 209 -0.49 -4.64 1.78
C ARG A 209 -1.49 -5.14 2.81
N GLU A 210 -2.06 -6.32 2.62
CA GLU A 210 -3.05 -6.88 3.54
C GLU A 210 -2.40 -7.67 4.70
N PHE A 211 -1.22 -8.26 4.48
CA PHE A 211 -0.54 -9.17 5.42
C PHE A 211 0.86 -8.73 5.81
N GLY A 212 1.61 -8.01 4.97
CA GLY A 212 2.87 -7.34 5.36
C GLY A 212 2.66 -6.32 6.49
N ASP A 213 1.44 -5.76 6.58
CA ASP A 213 0.93 -4.90 7.65
C ASP A 213 0.42 -5.66 8.89
N ILE A 214 0.65 -6.97 9.02
CA ILE A 214 0.41 -7.70 10.29
C ILE A 214 1.52 -7.40 11.32
N GLY A 215 2.09 -6.19 11.23
CA GLY A 215 2.60 -5.48 12.37
C GLY A 215 1.44 -5.21 13.33
N SER A 216 1.57 -5.67 14.57
CA SER A 216 0.66 -5.33 15.66
C SER A 216 0.29 -3.86 15.63
N LEU A 217 -0.98 -3.54 15.95
CA LEU A 217 -1.37 -2.18 16.27
C LEU A 217 -0.33 -1.59 17.24
N TYR A 218 0.31 -0.49 16.85
CA TYR A 218 1.44 0.09 17.57
C TYR A 218 0.95 1.20 18.49
N ALA A 219 0.09 2.07 17.95
CA ALA A 219 -0.47 3.20 18.64
C ALA A 219 -1.99 3.27 18.45
N GLN A 220 -2.71 3.55 19.52
CA GLN A 220 -4.16 3.77 19.51
C GLN A 220 -4.52 5.20 19.91
N SER A 221 -5.65 5.68 19.37
CA SER A 221 -6.24 6.97 19.74
C SER A 221 -5.24 8.12 19.65
N ILE A 222 -4.49 8.16 18.56
CA ILE A 222 -3.51 9.20 18.28
C ILE A 222 -4.24 10.52 18.08
N GLU A 223 -3.89 11.48 18.91
CA GLU A 223 -4.33 12.86 18.84
C GLU A 223 -3.12 13.75 18.61
N ALA A 224 -3.12 14.52 17.52
CA ALA A 224 -2.08 15.49 17.22
C ALA A 224 -2.61 16.91 17.44
N LYS A 225 -1.91 17.71 18.25
CA LYS A 225 -2.25 19.11 18.53
C LYS A 225 -1.25 20.03 17.87
N VAL A 226 -1.74 21.08 17.22
CA VAL A 226 -0.92 22.17 16.72
C VAL A 226 -1.28 23.43 17.49
N HIS A 227 -0.32 23.94 18.26
CA HIS A 227 -0.46 25.18 19.02
C HIS A 227 0.02 26.35 18.17
N PHE A 228 -0.92 27.20 17.77
CA PHE A 228 -0.60 28.39 17.00
C PHE A 228 -0.26 29.56 17.93
N PRO A 229 0.93 30.16 17.80
CA PRO A 229 1.29 31.33 18.58
C PRO A 229 0.47 32.55 18.16
N LYS A 230 0.45 33.59 18.99
CA LYS A 230 -0.14 34.89 18.60
C LYS A 230 0.57 35.41 17.37
N GLY A 231 -0.18 35.85 16.36
CA GLY A 231 0.39 36.26 15.07
C GLY A 231 0.29 35.20 13.97
N VAL A 232 -0.21 34.01 14.28
CA VAL A 232 -0.49 32.95 13.30
C VAL A 232 -1.97 32.56 13.38
N ASP A 233 -2.62 32.58 12.22
CA ASP A 233 -4.01 32.15 12.03
C ASP A 233 -4.04 30.82 11.28
N PHE A 234 -4.77 29.85 11.83
CA PHE A 234 -5.15 28.63 11.13
C PHE A 234 -6.09 28.93 9.95
N LEU A 235 -5.90 28.25 8.81
CA LEU A 235 -6.75 28.38 7.63
C LEU A 235 -7.60 27.13 7.40
N ASP A 236 -6.96 26.01 7.02
CA ASP A 236 -7.64 24.75 6.76
C ASP A 236 -6.72 23.54 6.93
N VAL A 237 -7.32 22.36 7.08
CA VAL A 237 -6.62 21.08 6.96
C VAL A 237 -6.78 20.55 5.54
N VAL A 238 -5.65 20.31 4.87
CA VAL A 238 -5.61 19.81 3.50
C VAL A 238 -5.84 18.31 3.49
N SER A 239 -5.18 17.59 4.39
CA SER A 239 -5.32 16.14 4.56
C SER A 239 -6.70 15.76 5.10
N GLU A 240 -7.18 14.58 4.72
CA GLU A 240 -8.45 14.06 5.24
C GLU A 240 -8.28 13.41 6.61
N VAL A 241 -8.37 14.23 7.65
CA VAL A 241 -8.37 13.83 9.06
C VAL A 241 -9.48 14.58 9.79
N ALA A 242 -10.13 13.94 10.76
CA ALA A 242 -11.11 14.62 11.60
C ALA A 242 -10.39 15.60 12.52
N TYR A 243 -10.97 16.78 12.72
CA TYR A 243 -10.35 17.82 13.54
C TYR A 243 -11.38 18.77 14.14
N TYR A 244 -10.98 19.42 15.22
CA TYR A 244 -11.68 20.55 15.79
C TYR A 244 -10.67 21.61 16.26
N THR A 245 -11.16 22.83 16.52
CA THR A 245 -10.31 23.94 16.99
C THR A 245 -10.72 24.36 18.39
N GLU A 246 -9.72 24.64 19.21
CA GLU A 246 -9.88 25.27 20.52
C GLU A 246 -9.69 26.79 20.35
N PRO A 247 -10.69 27.61 20.70
CA PRO A 247 -10.65 29.05 20.51
C PRO A 247 -9.63 29.71 21.45
N ASP A 248 -9.06 30.83 21.00
CA ASP A 248 -8.24 31.68 21.85
C ASP A 248 -9.12 32.48 22.82
N PRO A 249 -9.00 32.30 24.15
CA PRO A 249 -9.77 33.06 25.12
C PRO A 249 -9.43 34.56 25.11
N GLU A 250 -8.27 34.95 24.58
CA GLU A 250 -7.81 36.33 24.53
C GLU A 250 -8.10 37.03 23.18
N GLU A 251 -8.37 36.26 22.11
CA GLU A 251 -8.63 36.80 20.78
C GLU A 251 -9.81 36.09 20.11
N SER A 252 -10.99 36.71 20.21
CA SER A 252 -12.25 36.16 19.69
C SER A 252 -12.16 35.84 18.19
N GLY A 253 -12.53 34.60 17.84
CA GLY A 253 -12.53 34.10 16.45
C GLY A 253 -11.21 33.49 15.98
N ARG A 254 -10.12 33.57 16.77
CA ARG A 254 -8.86 32.88 16.48
C ARG A 254 -8.85 31.48 17.09
N ALA A 255 -8.34 30.51 16.34
CA ALA A 255 -8.02 29.18 16.88
C ALA A 255 -6.64 29.24 17.56
N LYS A 256 -6.58 28.94 18.86
CA LYS A 256 -5.32 28.81 19.59
C LYS A 256 -4.68 27.45 19.34
N THR A 257 -5.50 26.42 19.24
CA THR A 257 -5.04 25.04 19.05
C THR A 257 -5.93 24.32 18.05
N LEU A 258 -5.30 23.61 17.12
CA LEU A 258 -5.96 22.66 16.23
C LEU A 258 -5.71 21.26 16.77
N VAL A 259 -6.77 20.51 17.00
CA VAL A 259 -6.71 19.13 17.47
C VAL A 259 -7.13 18.21 16.33
N LEU A 260 -6.25 17.27 15.98
CA LEU A 260 -6.39 16.33 14.88
C LEU A 260 -6.58 14.93 15.46
N GLU A 261 -7.70 14.29 15.13
CA GLU A 261 -8.00 12.91 15.50
C GLU A 261 -7.41 11.97 14.44
N VAL A 262 -6.12 11.63 14.60
CA VAL A 262 -5.38 10.80 13.65
C VAL A 262 -5.82 9.34 13.70
N GLY A 263 -6.30 8.89 14.87
CA GLY A 263 -6.84 7.56 15.08
C GLY A 263 -5.73 6.55 15.39
N ASP A 264 -5.75 5.41 14.71
CA ASP A 264 -4.91 4.27 15.05
C ASP A 264 -3.77 4.10 14.05
N MET A 265 -2.64 3.56 14.51
CA MET A 265 -1.45 3.35 13.68
C MET A 265 -0.77 2.02 14.01
N ARG A 266 -0.50 1.23 12.99
CA ARG A 266 0.22 -0.05 13.08
C ARG A 266 1.72 0.19 13.12
N ALA A 267 2.50 -0.86 13.36
CA ALA A 267 3.94 -0.79 13.20
C ALA A 267 4.29 -0.61 11.71
N ASP A 268 5.36 0.13 11.44
CA ASP A 268 5.79 0.58 10.10
C ASP A 268 4.81 1.50 9.30
N ASP A 269 3.68 1.88 9.89
CA ASP A 269 2.80 2.93 9.33
C ASP A 269 3.48 4.31 9.34
N VAL A 270 3.22 5.06 8.26
CA VAL A 270 3.51 6.48 8.10
C VAL A 270 2.21 7.25 7.87
N LYS A 271 1.97 8.30 8.67
CA LYS A 271 0.85 9.24 8.48
C LYS A 271 1.38 10.64 8.22
N SER A 272 1.05 11.20 7.05
CA SER A 272 1.36 12.57 6.65
C SER A 272 0.10 13.45 6.70
N ILE A 273 0.18 14.58 7.41
CA ILE A 273 -0.92 15.55 7.56
C ILE A 273 -0.42 16.92 7.14
N VAL A 274 -1.14 17.56 6.23
CA VAL A 274 -0.83 18.90 5.73
C VAL A 274 -1.89 19.89 6.19
N ILE A 275 -1.42 21.00 6.74
CA ILE A 275 -2.25 22.09 7.28
C ILE A 275 -1.81 23.41 6.63
N HIS A 276 -2.77 24.27 6.30
CA HIS A 276 -2.48 25.64 5.94
C HIS A 276 -2.71 26.59 7.10
N PHE A 277 -1.82 27.57 7.18
CA PHE A 277 -1.93 28.69 8.08
C PHE A 277 -1.44 29.96 7.39
N ARG A 278 -1.70 31.10 8.00
CA ARG A 278 -1.12 32.37 7.56
C ARG A 278 -0.60 33.17 8.76
N PRO A 279 0.43 34.00 8.55
CA PRO A 279 0.71 35.10 9.45
C PRO A 279 -0.48 36.06 9.51
N SER A 280 -0.89 36.49 10.70
CA SER A 280 -1.95 37.49 10.87
C SER A 280 -1.42 38.93 10.69
N GLY A 281 -0.11 39.09 10.51
CA GLY A 281 0.58 40.38 10.40
C GLY A 281 0.71 41.12 11.74
N LYS A 282 0.21 40.53 12.85
CA LYS A 282 0.30 41.09 14.20
C LYS A 282 1.36 40.33 15.01
N GLY A 283 2.47 40.99 15.31
CA GLY A 283 3.57 40.38 16.06
C GLY A 283 4.49 39.50 15.20
N GLN A 284 5.58 39.04 15.81
CA GLN A 284 6.58 38.16 15.21
C GLN A 284 6.74 36.93 16.11
N PRO A 285 5.82 35.96 16.04
CA PRO A 285 5.93 34.76 16.86
C PRO A 285 7.19 33.96 16.51
N GLU A 286 7.78 33.35 17.53
CA GLU A 286 9.06 32.66 17.44
C GLU A 286 8.92 31.21 16.98
N SER A 287 7.87 30.49 17.39
CA SER A 287 7.71 29.07 17.05
C SER A 287 6.26 28.58 16.98
N ILE A 288 6.06 27.48 16.24
CA ILE A 288 4.83 26.67 16.24
C ILE A 288 5.15 25.33 16.92
N ASN A 289 4.31 24.94 17.88
CA ASN A 289 4.48 23.67 18.60
C ASN A 289 3.49 22.63 18.10
N VAL A 290 4.01 21.44 17.78
CA VAL A 290 3.23 20.26 17.41
C VAL A 290 3.43 19.19 18.46
N GLU A 291 2.33 18.66 19.00
CA GLU A 291 2.33 17.58 19.97
C GLU A 291 1.54 16.40 19.41
N ALA A 292 1.96 15.17 19.70
CA ALA A 292 1.21 13.97 19.40
C ALA A 292 1.13 13.11 20.65
N SER A 293 -0.08 12.71 21.04
CA SER A 293 -0.35 11.82 22.18
C SER A 293 -1.05 10.55 21.71
N PHE A 294 -0.67 9.41 22.26
CA PHE A 294 -1.20 8.11 21.85
C PHE A 294 -0.97 7.04 22.92
N TYR A 295 -1.77 5.97 22.90
CA TYR A 295 -1.50 4.79 23.71
C TYR A 295 -0.54 3.85 22.98
N ASP A 296 0.67 3.66 23.51
CA ASP A 296 1.66 2.73 22.97
C ASP A 296 1.30 1.29 23.40
N LEU A 297 0.96 0.45 22.41
CA LEU A 297 0.57 -0.93 22.63
C LEU A 297 1.75 -1.89 22.72
N SER A 298 2.95 -1.46 22.33
CA SER A 298 4.18 -2.23 22.50
C SER A 298 4.70 -2.18 23.94
N ASP A 299 4.37 -1.12 24.69
CA ASP A 299 4.75 -0.91 26.10
C ASP A 299 3.51 -0.86 27.03
N GLY A 300 2.65 -1.88 26.95
CA GLY A 300 1.59 -2.11 27.94
C GLY A 300 0.46 -1.06 27.97
N MET A 301 0.09 -0.47 26.84
CA MET A 301 -0.95 0.57 26.71
C MET A 301 -0.65 1.86 27.49
N LYS A 302 0.63 2.23 27.58
CA LYS A 302 1.01 3.48 28.24
C LYS A 302 0.71 4.68 27.34
N LEU A 303 0.15 5.73 27.92
CA LEU A 303 -0.01 7.01 27.23
C LEU A 303 1.38 7.65 27.01
N GLU A 304 1.77 7.79 25.76
CA GLU A 304 2.98 8.49 25.33
C GLU A 304 2.65 9.85 24.72
N GLN A 305 3.62 10.76 24.81
CA GLN A 305 3.59 12.06 24.15
C GLN A 305 4.90 12.32 23.42
N LYS A 306 4.82 12.88 22.23
CA LYS A 306 5.95 13.39 21.43
C LYS A 306 5.67 14.84 21.07
N GLN A 307 6.72 15.66 20.98
CA GLN A 307 6.61 17.07 20.65
C GLN A 307 7.65 17.44 19.60
N ASN A 308 7.32 18.43 18.77
CA ASN A 308 8.21 19.01 17.77
C ASN A 308 7.94 20.52 17.71
N GLU A 309 9.00 21.31 17.89
CA GLU A 309 8.94 22.77 17.85
C GLU A 309 9.55 23.27 16.54
N LEU A 310 8.83 24.16 15.85
CA LEU A 310 9.23 24.73 14.57
C LEU A 310 9.48 26.23 14.71
N GLU A 311 10.73 26.65 14.54
CA GLU A 311 11.11 28.06 14.55
C GLU A 311 10.61 28.79 13.29
N LEU A 312 10.14 30.02 13.48
CA LEU A 312 9.66 30.91 12.42
C LEU A 312 10.69 32.02 12.13
N ASN A 313 11.24 32.02 10.92
CA ASN A 313 12.27 32.98 10.51
C ASN A 313 11.69 34.13 9.68
N TRP A 314 11.51 35.31 10.27
CA TRP A 314 10.90 36.48 9.62
C TRP A 314 11.82 37.20 8.62
N LEU A 315 12.27 36.49 7.58
CA LEU A 315 13.12 37.02 6.51
C LEU A 315 12.27 37.66 5.39
N PRO A 316 12.74 38.76 4.75
CA PRO A 316 12.13 39.31 3.54
C PRO A 316 12.29 38.34 2.36
N ASN A 317 11.22 38.20 1.56
CA ASN A 317 10.96 37.25 0.45
C ASN A 317 12.12 36.57 -0.32
N ASP A 318 11.77 35.39 -0.87
CA ASP A 318 12.56 34.39 -1.63
C ASP A 318 13.38 33.40 -0.80
N VAL A 319 12.69 32.72 0.13
CA VAL A 319 13.21 31.49 0.73
C VAL A 319 12.78 30.30 -0.11
N LYS A 320 13.74 29.40 -0.40
CA LYS A 320 13.50 28.14 -1.09
C LYS A 320 12.41 27.35 -0.37
N GLU A 321 11.43 26.88 -1.13
CA GLU A 321 10.35 26.04 -0.62
C GLU A 321 10.85 24.61 -0.36
N ASP A 322 10.30 23.95 0.67
CA ASP A 322 10.59 22.56 0.98
C ASP A 322 9.84 21.63 0.02
N ALA A 323 10.60 20.83 -0.73
CA ALA A 323 10.05 19.93 -1.74
C ALA A 323 9.15 18.83 -1.16
N ASP A 324 9.47 18.31 0.03
CA ASP A 324 8.70 17.27 0.72
C ASP A 324 7.31 17.80 1.08
N VAL A 325 7.25 19.05 1.56
CA VAL A 325 5.98 19.72 1.89
C VAL A 325 5.16 20.01 0.62
N ILE A 326 5.78 20.40 -0.49
CA ILE A 326 5.07 20.59 -1.77
C ILE A 326 4.44 19.28 -2.23
N VAL A 327 5.22 18.20 -2.27
CA VAL A 327 4.77 16.88 -2.76
C VAL A 327 3.62 16.36 -1.91
N GLU A 328 3.75 16.38 -0.58
CA GLU A 328 2.68 15.94 0.33
C GLU A 328 1.42 16.82 0.23
N THR A 329 1.59 18.13 -0.01
CA THR A 329 0.45 19.03 -0.26
C THR A 329 -0.29 18.63 -1.54
N LEU A 330 0.43 18.31 -2.61
CA LEU A 330 -0.16 17.87 -3.89
C LEU A 330 -0.89 16.51 -3.75
N ILE A 331 -0.33 15.57 -2.99
CA ILE A 331 -0.95 14.27 -2.70
C ILE A 331 -2.26 14.47 -1.91
N ALA A 332 -2.20 15.21 -0.81
CA ALA A 332 -3.34 15.47 0.06
C ALA A 332 -4.46 16.21 -0.70
N ARG A 333 -4.09 17.24 -1.47
CA ARG A 333 -5.03 18.03 -2.28
C ARG A 333 -5.65 17.19 -3.38
N SER A 334 -4.87 16.31 -4.03
CA SER A 334 -5.38 15.37 -5.03
C SER A 334 -6.40 14.41 -4.44
N GLY A 335 -6.15 13.83 -3.26
CA GLY A 335 -7.13 12.99 -2.58
C GLY A 335 -8.46 13.69 -2.32
N LYS A 336 -8.41 14.91 -1.74
CA LYS A 336 -9.61 15.74 -1.47
C LYS A 336 -10.33 16.16 -2.76
N GLY A 337 -9.56 16.51 -3.79
CA GLY A 337 -10.07 16.92 -5.10
C GLY A 337 -10.75 15.78 -5.85
N LEU A 338 -10.18 14.58 -5.83
CA LEU A 338 -10.78 13.37 -6.42
C LEU A 338 -12.14 13.04 -5.78
N LYS A 339 -12.25 13.13 -4.45
CA LYS A 339 -13.52 12.92 -3.74
C LYS A 339 -14.57 13.97 -4.13
N LYS A 340 -14.16 15.25 -4.22
CA LYS A 340 -15.04 16.34 -4.66
C LYS A 340 -15.49 16.14 -6.12
N ALA A 341 -14.59 15.74 -7.02
CA ALA A 341 -14.94 15.36 -8.39
C ALA A 341 -15.94 14.19 -8.41
N GLY A 342 -15.78 13.21 -7.52
CA GLY A 342 -16.71 12.10 -7.35
C GLY A 342 -18.12 12.56 -6.96
N VAL A 343 -18.24 13.54 -6.05
CA VAL A 343 -19.52 14.16 -5.65
C VAL A 343 -20.14 14.92 -6.81
N LEU A 344 -19.38 15.78 -7.49
CA LEU A 344 -19.85 16.55 -8.64
C LEU A 344 -20.43 15.66 -9.74
N LEU A 345 -19.79 14.52 -10.02
CA LEU A 345 -20.31 13.54 -10.98
C LEU A 345 -21.62 12.89 -10.54
N LYS A 346 -21.79 12.60 -9.25
CA LYS A 346 -23.06 12.07 -8.72
C LYS A 346 -24.20 13.07 -8.88
N GLU A 347 -23.89 14.36 -8.78
CA GLU A 347 -24.84 15.45 -8.92
C GLU A 347 -25.05 15.88 -10.40
N GLY A 348 -24.34 15.26 -11.35
CA GLY A 348 -24.46 15.52 -12.78
C GLY A 348 -23.56 16.65 -13.32
N TYR A 349 -22.68 17.21 -12.50
CA TYR A 349 -21.77 18.30 -12.85
C TYR A 349 -20.44 17.78 -13.43
N SER A 350 -20.51 17.09 -14.57
CA SER A 350 -19.33 16.47 -15.20
C SER A 350 -18.28 17.47 -15.67
N GLU A 351 -18.69 18.62 -16.21
CA GLU A 351 -17.77 19.67 -16.68
C GLU A 351 -16.96 20.26 -15.52
N GLU A 352 -17.61 20.51 -14.38
CA GLU A 352 -16.95 21.02 -13.17
C GLU A 352 -15.98 19.99 -12.57
N ALA A 353 -16.36 18.70 -12.59
CA ALA A 353 -15.47 17.62 -12.17
C ALA A 353 -14.21 17.56 -13.05
N VAL A 354 -14.36 17.63 -14.37
CA VAL A 354 -13.22 17.65 -15.31
C VAL A 354 -12.35 18.89 -15.12
N SER A 355 -12.96 20.06 -14.92
CA SER A 355 -12.21 21.30 -14.63
C SER A 355 -11.35 21.15 -13.37
N LEU A 356 -11.91 20.60 -12.29
CA LEU A 356 -11.18 20.34 -11.06
C LEU A 356 -9.99 19.39 -11.26
N LEU A 357 -10.18 18.32 -12.04
CA LEU A 357 -9.08 17.38 -12.34
C LEU A 357 -7.99 18.03 -13.21
N ASN A 358 -8.35 18.89 -14.15
CA ASN A 358 -7.38 19.64 -14.95
C ASN A 358 -6.53 20.59 -14.07
N ASP A 359 -7.16 21.26 -13.10
CA ASP A 359 -6.44 22.13 -12.16
C ASP A 359 -5.46 21.34 -11.28
N LEU A 360 -5.82 20.12 -10.86
CA LEU A 360 -4.90 19.23 -10.13
C LEU A 360 -3.73 18.78 -11.02
N LEU A 361 -4.02 18.35 -12.25
CA LEU A 361 -2.99 17.90 -13.20
C LEU A 361 -2.00 19.03 -13.53
N LYS A 362 -2.50 20.25 -13.70
CA LYS A 362 -1.64 21.41 -13.97
C LYS A 362 -0.63 21.61 -12.83
N ASP A 363 -1.11 21.61 -11.59
CA ASP A 363 -0.25 21.83 -10.41
C ASP A 363 0.75 20.69 -10.19
N ILE A 364 0.35 19.44 -10.50
CA ILE A 364 1.25 18.27 -10.46
C ILE A 364 2.36 18.41 -11.51
N ASN A 365 2.00 18.70 -12.76
CA ASN A 365 2.95 18.80 -13.86
C ASN A 365 3.94 19.98 -13.67
N GLU A 366 3.47 21.12 -13.12
CA GLU A 366 4.33 22.26 -12.82
C GLU A 366 5.41 21.95 -11.75
N LYS A 367 5.21 20.89 -10.95
CA LYS A 367 6.08 20.52 -9.82
C LYS A 367 6.69 19.12 -9.96
N GLU A 368 6.50 18.48 -11.11
CA GLU A 368 6.88 17.09 -11.37
C GLU A 368 8.36 16.81 -11.06
N GLU A 369 9.25 17.74 -11.42
CA GLU A 369 10.70 17.64 -11.18
C GLU A 369 11.10 17.48 -9.70
N LEU A 370 10.23 17.85 -8.75
CA LEU A 370 10.51 17.74 -7.32
C LEU A 370 10.46 16.29 -6.82
N ALA A 371 9.58 15.47 -7.39
CA ALA A 371 9.47 14.04 -7.10
C ALA A 371 8.86 13.33 -8.32
N PRO A 372 9.67 13.12 -9.39
CA PRO A 372 9.18 12.65 -10.68
C PRO A 372 8.34 11.38 -10.55
N ASP A 373 8.88 10.38 -9.86
CA ASP A 373 8.24 9.08 -9.70
C ASP A 373 6.85 9.15 -9.02
N VAL A 374 6.72 10.01 -7.99
CA VAL A 374 5.46 10.14 -7.22
C VAL A 374 4.44 10.98 -7.97
N LEU A 375 4.87 12.13 -8.50
CA LEU A 375 4.00 13.11 -9.12
C LEU A 375 3.56 12.68 -10.52
N GLN A 376 4.42 12.02 -11.30
CA GLN A 376 4.00 11.42 -12.57
C GLN A 376 2.96 10.33 -12.34
N SER A 377 3.19 9.41 -11.41
CA SER A 377 2.22 8.34 -11.08
C SER A 377 0.86 8.92 -10.68
N LEU A 378 0.86 9.94 -9.82
CA LEU A 378 -0.35 10.67 -9.45
C LEU A 378 -1.02 11.34 -10.66
N GLY A 379 -0.24 12.00 -11.52
CA GLY A 379 -0.71 12.64 -12.74
C GLY A 379 -1.34 11.66 -13.72
N PHE A 380 -0.74 10.47 -13.92
CA PHE A 380 -1.29 9.42 -14.77
C PHE A 380 -2.63 8.91 -14.24
N ARG A 381 -2.74 8.67 -12.93
CA ARG A 381 -4.00 8.21 -12.30
C ARG A 381 -5.12 9.23 -12.48
N ILE A 382 -4.85 10.51 -12.22
CA ILE A 382 -5.84 11.58 -12.41
C ILE A 382 -6.21 11.73 -13.89
N THR A 383 -5.25 11.58 -14.80
CA THR A 383 -5.49 11.64 -16.25
C THR A 383 -6.38 10.50 -16.73
N ALA A 384 -6.11 9.26 -16.31
CA ALA A 384 -6.92 8.10 -16.66
C ALA A 384 -8.37 8.27 -16.18
N LEU A 385 -8.56 8.79 -14.97
CA LEU A 385 -9.89 9.10 -14.42
C LEU A 385 -10.61 10.18 -15.22
N LYS A 386 -9.90 11.25 -15.60
CA LYS A 386 -10.45 12.32 -16.44
C LYS A 386 -10.94 11.81 -17.79
N VAL A 387 -10.16 10.95 -18.46
CA VAL A 387 -10.55 10.33 -19.74
C VAL A 387 -11.84 9.52 -19.56
N ARG A 388 -11.95 8.71 -18.50
CA ARG A 388 -13.17 7.94 -18.21
C ARG A 388 -14.42 8.81 -17.97
N ILE A 389 -14.25 9.99 -17.37
CA ILE A 389 -15.36 10.95 -17.21
C ILE A 389 -15.81 11.49 -18.57
N LEU A 390 -14.86 11.88 -19.42
CA LEU A 390 -15.14 12.46 -20.75
C LEU A 390 -15.76 11.43 -21.70
N GLU A 391 -15.41 10.15 -21.56
CA GLU A 391 -16.03 9.04 -22.28
C GLU A 391 -17.43 8.68 -21.76
N ASN A 392 -17.99 9.47 -20.84
CA ASN A 392 -19.32 9.29 -20.26
C ASN A 392 -19.50 7.91 -19.60
N SER A 393 -18.44 7.36 -19.00
CA SER A 393 -18.55 6.08 -18.31
C SER A 393 -19.37 6.24 -17.01
N PRO A 394 -20.45 5.45 -16.82
CA PRO A 394 -21.21 5.45 -15.58
C PRO A 394 -20.40 4.97 -14.34
N THR A 395 -19.14 4.55 -14.53
CA THR A 395 -18.22 4.15 -13.46
C THR A 395 -17.23 5.24 -13.03
N ALA A 396 -17.17 6.39 -13.72
CA ALA A 396 -16.13 7.39 -13.49
C ALA A 396 -16.14 7.97 -12.06
N SER A 397 -17.32 8.22 -11.47
CA SER A 397 -17.47 8.65 -10.08
C SER A 397 -16.96 7.60 -9.06
N LYS A 398 -17.05 6.31 -9.41
CA LYS A 398 -16.68 5.19 -8.54
C LYS A 398 -15.15 5.04 -8.45
N HIS A 399 -14.45 5.16 -9.58
CA HIS A 399 -12.98 5.07 -9.63
C HIS A 399 -12.26 6.23 -8.93
N LEU A 400 -12.87 7.43 -8.91
CA LEU A 400 -12.32 8.59 -8.21
C LEU A 400 -12.25 8.38 -6.69
N VAL A 401 -13.28 7.75 -6.11
CA VAL A 401 -13.35 7.50 -4.67
C VAL A 401 -12.37 6.39 -4.24
N ALA A 402 -12.18 5.38 -5.08
CA ALA A 402 -11.15 4.35 -4.87
C ALA A 402 -9.74 4.95 -4.92
N SER A 403 -9.44 5.74 -5.94
CA SER A 403 -8.12 6.36 -6.13
C SER A 403 -7.73 7.33 -5.01
N ALA A 404 -8.70 8.06 -4.45
CA ALA A 404 -8.49 8.96 -3.31
C ALA A 404 -8.09 8.22 -2.01
N SER A 405 -8.48 6.95 -1.87
CA SER A 405 -8.19 6.13 -0.69
C SER A 405 -6.75 5.59 -0.71
N GLU A 406 -6.25 5.28 -1.90
CA GLU A 406 -4.86 4.84 -2.15
C GLU A 406 -3.82 5.94 -1.90
N LEU A 407 -4.21 7.22 -1.95
CA LEU A 407 -3.32 8.36 -1.67
C LEU A 407 -3.11 8.64 -0.17
N LYS A 408 -3.87 8.01 0.71
CA LYS A 408 -3.84 8.24 2.17
C LYS A 408 -2.77 7.44 2.93
N TYR A 409 -2.18 6.44 2.28
CA TYR A 409 -1.09 5.63 2.79
C TYR A 409 0.05 5.85 1.81
N GLY A 410 1.13 6.52 2.23
CA GLY A 410 2.27 6.86 1.36
C GLY A 410 2.96 5.60 0.81
N GLY A 411 2.37 5.03 -0.25
CA GLY A 411 2.77 3.75 -0.84
C GLY A 411 3.84 3.93 -1.91
N ALA A 412 4.87 3.10 -1.81
CA ALA A 412 6.04 3.04 -2.66
C ALA A 412 5.70 2.91 -4.17
N LEU A 413 6.03 3.97 -4.91
CA LEU A 413 6.84 3.97 -6.14
C LEU A 413 6.84 2.67 -6.95
N ASP A 414 5.90 2.56 -7.88
CA ASP A 414 6.20 1.91 -9.16
C ASP A 414 7.27 2.74 -9.86
N PHE A 415 8.43 2.15 -10.13
CA PHE A 415 9.54 2.80 -10.83
C PHE A 415 9.14 3.07 -12.30
N PRO A 416 9.16 4.33 -12.77
CA PRO A 416 8.84 4.65 -14.16
C PRO A 416 9.87 4.05 -15.13
N ILE A 417 9.37 3.61 -16.28
CA ILE A 417 10.13 2.92 -17.31
C ILE A 417 10.80 3.91 -18.27
N ASP A 418 10.56 5.21 -18.12
CA ASP A 418 10.97 6.22 -19.09
C ASP A 418 11.38 7.55 -18.41
N ASP A 419 12.63 7.61 -17.97
CA ASP A 419 13.23 8.78 -17.29
C ASP A 419 13.96 9.73 -18.27
N GLY A 420 13.83 9.54 -19.59
CA GLY A 420 14.67 10.24 -20.58
C GLY A 420 16.17 9.88 -20.49
N VAL A 421 16.51 8.81 -19.79
CA VAL A 421 17.87 8.28 -19.63
C VAL A 421 18.26 7.50 -20.89
N GLU A 422 19.43 7.82 -21.46
CA GLU A 422 19.97 7.07 -22.60
C GLU A 422 20.51 5.71 -22.10
N TYR A 423 19.86 4.63 -22.52
CA TYR A 423 20.23 3.27 -22.09
C TYR A 423 21.47 2.77 -22.85
N HIS A 424 22.36 2.10 -22.11
CA HIS A 424 23.54 1.46 -22.69
C HIS A 424 23.62 -0.03 -22.34
N ASP A 425 24.43 -0.76 -23.10
CA ASP A 425 24.60 -2.20 -22.96
C ASP A 425 25.70 -2.61 -21.98
N GLU A 426 26.28 -1.66 -21.24
CA GLU A 426 27.22 -2.00 -20.17
C GLU A 426 26.54 -2.82 -19.06
N ILE A 427 27.29 -3.74 -18.46
CA ILE A 427 26.82 -4.67 -17.44
C ILE A 427 27.32 -4.19 -16.09
N PHE A 428 26.40 -3.93 -15.15
CA PHE A 428 26.74 -3.62 -13.77
C PHE A 428 26.80 -4.89 -12.94
N SER A 429 27.85 -5.06 -12.12
CA SER A 429 27.96 -6.16 -11.17
C SER A 429 27.79 -5.65 -9.74
N TYR A 430 26.73 -6.12 -9.08
CA TYR A 430 26.49 -5.88 -7.66
C TYR A 430 26.97 -7.08 -6.85
N ARG A 431 27.93 -6.86 -5.95
CA ARG A 431 28.47 -7.91 -5.07
C ARG A 431 27.96 -7.74 -3.66
N THR A 432 27.31 -8.78 -3.14
CA THR A 432 26.96 -8.84 -1.72
C THR A 432 28.21 -8.80 -0.84
N THR A 433 28.11 -8.07 0.27
CA THR A 433 29.13 -8.05 1.33
C THR A 433 28.80 -9.00 2.47
N GLU A 434 27.52 -9.33 2.64
CA GLU A 434 26.96 -10.13 3.74
C GLU A 434 25.61 -10.78 3.32
N ASP A 435 24.92 -11.40 4.28
CA ASP A 435 23.56 -11.93 4.07
C ASP A 435 22.57 -10.82 3.72
N ILE A 436 21.56 -11.16 2.91
CA ILE A 436 20.54 -10.20 2.49
C ILE A 436 19.31 -10.42 3.35
N ASP A 437 19.05 -9.46 4.21
CA ASP A 437 17.85 -9.39 5.03
C ASP A 437 17.03 -8.13 4.71
N LEU A 438 15.89 -7.98 5.38
CA LEU A 438 15.02 -6.80 5.31
C LEU A 438 15.78 -5.47 5.43
N TYR A 439 16.84 -5.38 6.24
CA TYR A 439 17.55 -4.12 6.51
C TYR A 439 18.50 -3.72 5.39
N LYS A 440 19.00 -4.69 4.61
CA LYS A 440 19.91 -4.44 3.48
C LYS A 440 19.17 -4.19 2.17
N CYS A 441 17.92 -4.61 2.06
CA CYS A 441 17.12 -4.45 0.85
C CYS A 441 17.01 -2.99 0.36
N PRO A 442 16.78 -1.97 1.22
CA PRO A 442 16.74 -0.57 0.77
C PRO A 442 18.06 -0.10 0.17
N ASP A 443 19.19 -0.43 0.79
CA ASP A 443 20.52 0.00 0.31
C ASP A 443 20.86 -0.63 -1.04
N ILE A 444 20.53 -1.91 -1.22
CA ILE A 444 20.71 -2.63 -2.48
C ILE A 444 19.83 -2.02 -3.57
N LYS A 445 18.55 -1.71 -3.26
CA LYS A 445 17.63 -1.05 -4.20
C LYS A 445 18.17 0.30 -4.64
N ASN A 446 18.60 1.13 -3.68
CA ASN A 446 19.16 2.45 -3.97
C ASN A 446 20.40 2.35 -4.85
N ALA A 447 21.33 1.43 -4.53
CA ALA A 447 22.54 1.23 -5.33
C ALA A 447 22.24 0.80 -6.78
N ILE A 448 21.25 -0.06 -6.97
CA ILE A 448 20.82 -0.48 -8.31
C ILE A 448 20.09 0.66 -9.02
N GLN A 449 19.23 1.40 -8.34
CA GLN A 449 18.52 2.55 -8.90
C GLN A 449 19.49 3.66 -9.35
N GLU A 450 20.55 3.93 -8.58
CA GLU A 450 21.61 4.86 -8.99
C GLU A 450 22.26 4.43 -10.31
N LYS A 451 22.55 3.13 -10.48
CA LYS A 451 23.07 2.61 -11.74
C LYS A 451 22.05 2.62 -12.86
N MET A 452 20.79 2.37 -12.57
CA MET A 452 19.74 2.50 -13.58
C MET A 452 19.61 3.95 -14.08
N LYS A 453 19.84 4.96 -13.23
CA LYS A 453 19.90 6.38 -13.63
C LYS A 453 21.12 6.70 -14.50
N GLU A 454 22.22 5.96 -14.36
CA GLU A 454 23.40 6.08 -15.22
C GLU A 454 23.20 5.45 -16.62
N GLY A 455 22.12 4.68 -16.83
CA GLY A 455 21.80 4.04 -18.12
C GLY A 455 21.96 2.51 -18.14
N PHE A 456 22.29 1.88 -17.00
CA PHE A 456 22.42 0.43 -16.90
C PHE A 456 21.07 -0.27 -17.00
N ARG A 457 20.99 -1.23 -17.93
CA ARG A 457 19.84 -2.16 -18.07
C ARG A 457 20.21 -3.63 -17.84
N TYR A 458 21.49 -3.97 -17.76
CA TYR A 458 21.95 -5.33 -17.49
C TYR A 458 22.69 -5.39 -16.16
N VAL A 459 22.22 -6.26 -15.26
CA VAL A 459 22.78 -6.39 -13.92
C VAL A 459 23.13 -7.85 -13.62
N VAL A 460 24.34 -8.05 -13.10
CA VAL A 460 24.78 -9.29 -12.47
C VAL A 460 24.75 -9.11 -10.97
N PHE A 461 24.03 -10.00 -10.27
CA PHE A 461 23.89 -9.98 -8.83
C PHE A 461 24.65 -11.16 -8.21
N ASN A 462 25.78 -10.88 -7.58
CA ASN A 462 26.67 -11.89 -7.03
C ASN A 462 26.36 -12.16 -5.55
N LEU A 463 25.89 -13.38 -5.26
CA LEU A 463 25.50 -13.87 -3.92
C LEU A 463 26.59 -14.66 -3.19
N ALA A 464 27.86 -14.60 -3.61
CA ALA A 464 28.94 -15.41 -3.01
C ALA A 464 29.12 -15.22 -1.50
N ARG A 465 28.80 -14.01 -0.98
CA ARG A 465 28.87 -13.65 0.44
C ARG A 465 27.53 -13.80 1.18
N SER A 466 26.45 -14.15 0.48
CA SER A 466 25.15 -14.43 1.06
C SER A 466 24.97 -15.94 1.27
N SER A 467 25.04 -16.35 2.53
CA SER A 467 24.61 -17.66 3.03
C SER A 467 23.11 -17.78 3.24
N TYR A 468 22.41 -16.65 3.34
CA TYR A 468 20.97 -16.61 3.59
C TYR A 468 20.31 -15.44 2.86
N ILE A 469 19.10 -15.69 2.37
CA ILE A 469 18.17 -14.70 1.83
C ILE A 469 16.79 -14.93 2.47
N ASP A 470 16.12 -13.85 2.87
CA ASP A 470 14.74 -13.89 3.37
C ASP A 470 13.72 -13.55 2.27
N SER A 471 12.44 -13.48 2.63
CA SER A 471 11.36 -13.11 1.71
C SER A 471 11.49 -11.68 1.17
N SER A 472 12.15 -10.78 1.91
CA SER A 472 12.37 -9.39 1.53
C SER A 472 13.45 -9.29 0.44
N ALA A 473 14.53 -10.07 0.56
CA ALA A 473 15.56 -10.22 -0.44
C ALA A 473 15.00 -10.78 -1.76
N ILE A 474 14.08 -11.74 -1.67
CA ILE A 474 13.39 -12.31 -2.84
C ILE A 474 12.51 -11.27 -3.52
N GLY A 475 11.67 -10.56 -2.74
CA GLY A 475 10.81 -9.51 -3.27
C GLY A 475 11.62 -8.38 -3.93
N MET A 476 12.74 -7.99 -3.32
CA MET A 476 13.69 -7.05 -3.91
C MET A 476 14.25 -7.56 -5.24
N LEU A 477 14.71 -8.82 -5.33
CA LEU A 477 15.28 -9.36 -6.56
C LEU A 477 14.24 -9.45 -7.70
N ILE A 478 12.99 -9.82 -7.38
CA ILE A 478 11.89 -9.82 -8.35
C ILE A 478 11.60 -8.38 -8.82
N GLN A 479 11.57 -7.43 -7.89
CA GLN A 479 11.31 -6.04 -8.19
C GLN A 479 12.39 -5.45 -9.10
N VAL A 480 13.67 -5.69 -8.78
CA VAL A 480 14.82 -5.30 -9.61
C VAL A 480 14.77 -5.95 -10.99
N ALA A 481 14.47 -7.25 -11.07
CA ALA A 481 14.31 -7.93 -12.35
C ALA A 481 13.18 -7.32 -13.20
N GLY A 482 12.07 -6.96 -12.55
CA GLY A 482 10.95 -6.26 -13.19
C GLY A 482 11.37 -4.90 -13.75
N TRP A 483 12.10 -4.09 -12.97
CA TRP A 483 12.61 -2.79 -13.40
C TRP A 483 13.54 -2.91 -14.62
N LEU A 484 14.47 -3.87 -14.62
CA LEU A 484 15.43 -4.05 -15.70
C LEU A 484 14.78 -4.58 -16.98
N ARG A 485 13.85 -5.54 -16.87
CA ARG A 485 13.11 -6.08 -18.03
C ARG A 485 12.27 -5.04 -18.73
N LYS A 486 11.62 -4.17 -17.94
CA LYS A 486 10.87 -3.03 -18.45
C LYS A 486 11.74 -2.09 -19.32
N ARG A 487 13.06 -2.01 -19.06
CA ARG A 487 14.06 -1.27 -19.88
C ARG A 487 14.73 -2.11 -20.97
N GLY A 488 14.16 -3.26 -21.33
CA GLY A 488 14.70 -4.19 -22.33
C GLY A 488 15.95 -4.95 -21.87
N GLY A 489 16.29 -4.84 -20.59
CA GLY A 489 17.45 -5.44 -19.94
C GLY A 489 17.13 -6.71 -19.17
N GLU A 490 18.05 -7.15 -18.31
CA GLU A 490 17.88 -8.38 -17.53
C GLU A 490 18.72 -8.38 -16.23
N LEU A 491 18.22 -9.10 -15.22
CA LEU A 491 18.95 -9.51 -14.02
C LEU A 491 19.43 -10.97 -14.11
N ILE A 492 20.73 -11.21 -13.89
CA ILE A 492 21.27 -12.56 -13.67
C ILE A 492 21.84 -12.66 -12.26
N VAL A 493 21.53 -13.76 -11.57
CA VAL A 493 22.09 -14.07 -10.26
C VAL A 493 23.21 -15.12 -10.40
N CYS A 494 24.33 -14.94 -9.70
CA CYS A 494 25.45 -15.88 -9.74
C CYS A 494 26.00 -16.21 -8.35
N ASN A 495 26.79 -17.29 -8.27
CA ASN A 495 27.42 -17.78 -7.04
C ASN A 495 26.43 -18.07 -5.90
N LEU A 496 25.29 -18.69 -6.21
CA LEU A 496 24.31 -19.09 -5.20
C LEU A 496 24.89 -20.20 -4.32
N ARG A 497 24.90 -20.01 -3.00
CA ARG A 497 25.18 -21.08 -2.03
C ARG A 497 24.03 -22.08 -1.95
N ASP A 498 24.28 -23.29 -1.50
CA ASP A 498 23.27 -24.38 -1.48
C ASP A 498 21.99 -24.03 -0.71
N SER A 499 22.10 -23.25 0.36
CA SER A 499 20.96 -22.71 1.12
C SER A 499 20.09 -21.78 0.27
N VAL A 500 20.72 -20.89 -0.49
CA VAL A 500 20.07 -19.93 -1.39
C VAL A 500 19.52 -20.62 -2.64
N LYS A 501 20.24 -21.59 -3.22
CA LYS A 501 19.75 -22.45 -4.32
C LYS A 501 18.46 -23.17 -3.93
N LYS A 502 18.41 -23.73 -2.71
CA LYS A 502 17.18 -24.35 -2.18
C LYS A 502 16.03 -23.34 -2.12
N VAL A 503 16.28 -22.13 -1.62
CA VAL A 503 15.25 -21.08 -1.60
C VAL A 503 14.76 -20.75 -3.01
N PHE A 504 15.65 -20.56 -3.98
CA PHE A 504 15.30 -20.31 -5.39
C PHE A 504 14.45 -21.43 -6.00
N SER A 505 14.79 -22.68 -5.72
CA SER A 505 14.03 -23.84 -6.20
C SER A 505 12.64 -23.96 -5.53
N ILE A 506 12.54 -23.67 -4.23
CA ILE A 506 11.29 -23.77 -3.45
C ILE A 506 10.31 -22.66 -3.86
N THR A 507 10.81 -21.46 -4.12
CA THR A 507 9.99 -20.30 -4.52
C THR A 507 9.75 -20.21 -6.03
N ARG A 508 10.26 -21.17 -6.81
CA ARG A 508 10.22 -21.16 -8.29
C ARG A 508 10.76 -19.85 -8.88
N LEU A 509 11.74 -19.24 -8.22
CA LEU A 509 12.41 -18.05 -8.73
C LEU A 509 13.15 -18.31 -10.03
N GLU A 510 13.53 -19.56 -10.29
CA GLU A 510 14.22 -20.00 -11.51
C GLU A 510 13.40 -19.72 -12.79
N SER A 511 12.07 -19.60 -12.70
CA SER A 511 11.23 -19.19 -13.84
C SER A 511 11.19 -17.68 -14.07
N HIS A 512 11.62 -16.89 -13.08
CA HIS A 512 11.55 -15.43 -13.10
C HIS A 512 12.92 -14.76 -13.14
N ILE A 513 13.97 -15.40 -12.62
CA ILE A 513 15.33 -14.86 -12.54
C ILE A 513 16.30 -15.96 -12.95
N ARG A 514 17.15 -15.67 -13.95
CA ARG A 514 18.16 -16.63 -14.41
C ARG A 514 19.29 -16.70 -13.39
N SER A 515 19.70 -17.93 -13.07
CA SER A 515 20.84 -18.19 -12.20
C SER A 515 21.93 -18.97 -12.94
N VAL A 516 23.19 -18.60 -12.71
CA VAL A 516 24.38 -19.28 -13.25
C VAL A 516 25.39 -19.57 -12.13
N GLU A 517 26.37 -20.43 -12.39
CA GLU A 517 27.32 -20.83 -11.35
C GLU A 517 28.30 -19.69 -11.01
N THR A 518 28.91 -19.09 -12.02
CA THR A 518 29.95 -18.08 -11.82
C THR A 518 29.55 -16.69 -12.32
N GLU A 519 30.28 -15.68 -11.87
CA GLU A 519 30.09 -14.32 -12.39
C GLU A 519 30.52 -14.23 -13.86
N GLU A 520 31.54 -14.99 -14.26
CA GLU A 520 32.00 -15.06 -15.66
C GLU A 520 30.90 -15.62 -16.59
N ASP A 521 30.18 -16.66 -16.16
CA ASP A 521 29.04 -17.20 -16.90
C ASP A 521 27.91 -16.17 -17.06
N ALA A 522 27.70 -15.34 -16.03
CA ALA A 522 26.67 -14.31 -16.06
C ALA A 522 27.01 -13.21 -17.07
N PHE A 523 28.27 -12.78 -17.10
CA PHE A 523 28.77 -11.83 -18.08
C PHE A 523 28.70 -12.41 -19.49
N TYR A 524 29.12 -13.66 -19.69
CA TYR A 524 29.03 -14.32 -20.99
C TYR A 524 27.59 -14.38 -21.49
N LEU A 525 26.64 -14.82 -20.63
CA LEU A 525 25.23 -14.92 -21.01
C LEU A 525 24.63 -13.55 -21.41
N LEU A 526 24.92 -12.50 -20.64
CA LEU A 526 24.47 -11.15 -20.97
C LEU A 526 25.12 -10.62 -22.25
N GLN A 527 26.41 -10.85 -22.46
CA GLN A 527 27.12 -10.43 -23.68
C GLN A 527 26.57 -11.12 -24.93
N THR A 528 26.32 -12.43 -24.86
CA THR A 528 25.67 -13.16 -25.96
C THR A 528 24.28 -12.60 -26.22
N TRP A 529 23.51 -12.33 -25.17
CA TRP A 529 22.16 -11.79 -25.32
C TRP A 529 22.12 -10.38 -25.91
N ILE A 530 23.07 -9.53 -25.51
CA ILE A 530 23.27 -8.19 -26.08
C ILE A 530 23.63 -8.29 -27.57
N GLN A 531 24.51 -9.22 -27.94
CA GLN A 531 24.91 -9.44 -29.34
C GLN A 531 23.76 -9.97 -30.19
N GLU A 532 22.98 -10.93 -29.68
CA GLU A 532 21.82 -11.50 -30.37
C GLU A 532 20.69 -10.48 -30.57
N LYS A 533 20.50 -9.54 -29.63
CA LYS A 533 19.51 -8.45 -29.77
C LYS A 533 19.97 -7.31 -30.70
N ARG A 534 21.23 -7.28 -31.13
CA ARG A 534 21.79 -6.27 -32.07
C ARG A 534 21.75 -6.71 -33.54
N ILE A 535 21.42 -7.97 -33.81
CA ILE A 535 21.22 -8.55 -35.15
C ILE A 535 19.73 -8.51 -35.46
#